data_AF-A0A1F7M008-F1
#
_entry.id   AF-A0A1F7M008-F1
#
_cell.length_a   1.000
_cell.length_b   1.000
_cell.length_c   1.000
_cell.angle_alpha   90.00
_cell.angle_beta   90.00
_cell.angle_gamma   90.00
#
_symmetry.space_group_name_H-M   'P 1'
#
loop_
_entity.id
_entity.type
_entity.pdbx_description
1 polymer ?
#
loop_
_entity_poly.entity_id
_entity_poly.type
_entity_poly.pdbx_seq_one_letter_code
_entity_poly.pdbx_strand_id
1 'polypeptide(L)'
;MKRIVVLLAVLMLAGCGRGETPQQKAAARLARAEVAMEACKQRHGLQTTPTPSTVILDDPTTRGQMLTPAMADQLRMKVQCRMELDELLEARRGAAAGQ
;
A
#
# COMPACT_ATOMS: atom_id res chain seq x y z
N MET A 1 44.41 -5.81 -28.78
CA MET A 1 43.38 -4.76 -28.50
C MET A 1 41.92 -5.21 -28.68
N LYS A 2 41.62 -6.44 -29.15
CA LYS A 2 40.22 -6.88 -29.40
C LYS A 2 39.56 -7.61 -28.21
N ARG A 3 40.35 -8.05 -27.22
CA ARG A 3 39.86 -8.79 -26.04
C ARG A 3 39.47 -7.90 -24.84
N ILE A 4 40.02 -6.68 -24.76
CA ILE A 4 39.78 -5.75 -23.63
C ILE A 4 38.41 -5.07 -23.75
N VAL A 5 37.95 -4.79 -24.97
CA VAL A 5 36.63 -4.17 -25.23
C VAL A 5 35.47 -5.09 -24.80
N VAL A 6 35.66 -6.40 -24.90
CA VAL A 6 34.65 -7.40 -24.51
C VAL A 6 34.46 -7.45 -22.98
N LEU A 7 35.54 -7.28 -22.21
CA LEU A 7 35.48 -7.27 -20.74
C LEU A 7 34.78 -6.02 -20.19
N LEU A 8 34.97 -4.86 -20.82
CA LEU A 8 34.28 -3.61 -20.44
C LEU A 8 32.77 -3.65 -20.74
N ALA A 9 32.36 -4.35 -21.82
CA ALA A 9 30.96 -4.51 -22.16
C ALA A 9 30.21 -5.44 -21.18
N VAL A 10 30.88 -6.46 -20.62
CA VAL A 10 30.28 -7.37 -19.63
C VAL A 10 30.09 -6.67 -18.27
N LEU A 11 30.98 -5.76 -17.89
CA LEU A 11 30.84 -4.94 -16.66
C LEU A 11 29.68 -3.93 -16.75
N MET A 12 29.33 -3.46 -17.96
CA MET A 12 28.17 -2.58 -18.18
C MET A 12 26.83 -3.32 -18.06
N LEU A 13 26.78 -4.64 -18.32
CA LEU A 13 25.56 -5.45 -18.21
C LEU A 13 25.27 -5.93 -16.77
N ALA A 14 26.27 -5.93 -15.88
CA ALA A 14 26.05 -6.11 -14.44
C ALA A 14 25.42 -4.88 -13.77
N GLY A 15 25.29 -3.76 -14.49
CA GLY A 15 24.72 -2.49 -14.00
C GLY A 15 23.20 -2.37 -14.08
N CYS A 16 22.48 -3.32 -14.69
CA CYS A 16 21.00 -3.35 -14.67
C CYS A 16 20.43 -3.95 -13.36
N GLY A 17 21.26 -4.07 -12.33
CA GLY A 17 20.89 -4.50 -10.98
C GLY A 17 21.17 -3.42 -9.94
N ARG A 18 20.76 -2.16 -10.17
CA ARG A 18 20.60 -1.21 -9.06
C ARG A 18 19.46 -1.74 -8.18
N GLY A 19 19.79 -2.71 -7.33
CA GLY A 19 18.85 -3.34 -6.42
C GLY A 19 18.30 -2.25 -5.53
N GLU A 20 17.00 -1.98 -5.68
CA GLU A 20 16.28 -1.10 -4.77
C GLU A 20 16.54 -1.55 -3.34
N THR A 21 16.88 -0.61 -2.47
CA THR A 21 17.04 -0.92 -1.05
C THR A 21 15.70 -1.46 -0.52
N PRO A 22 15.70 -2.31 0.53
CA PRO A 22 14.47 -2.75 1.16
C PRO A 22 13.53 -1.59 1.51
N GLN A 23 14.10 -0.45 1.90
CA GLN A 23 13.36 0.78 2.18
C GLN A 23 12.71 1.40 0.93
N GLN A 24 13.41 1.46 -0.20
CA GLN A 24 12.84 1.90 -1.47
C GLN A 24 11.70 0.99 -1.92
N LYS A 25 11.84 -0.33 -1.77
CA LYS A 25 10.79 -1.30 -2.08
C LYS A 25 9.56 -1.13 -1.19
N ALA A 26 9.77 -0.90 0.12
CA ALA A 26 8.68 -0.67 1.06
C ALA A 26 7.92 0.62 0.76
N ALA A 27 8.63 1.71 0.46
CA ALA A 27 8.02 2.98 0.03
C ALA A 27 7.24 2.82 -1.28
N ALA A 28 7.78 2.11 -2.27
CA ALA A 28 7.09 1.86 -3.53
C ALA A 28 5.84 0.98 -3.35
N ARG A 29 5.88 0.00 -2.44
CA ARG A 29 4.71 -0.81 -2.07
C ARG A 29 3.63 0.05 -1.43
N LEU A 30 4.01 0.91 -0.47
CA LEU A 30 3.08 1.82 0.19
C LEU A 30 2.39 2.75 -0.82
N ALA A 31 3.14 3.40 -1.71
CA ALA A 31 2.56 4.28 -2.72
C ALA A 31 1.56 3.57 -3.64
N ARG A 32 1.87 2.32 -4.05
CA ARG A 32 0.93 1.51 -4.85
C ARG A 32 -0.34 1.16 -4.07
N ALA A 33 -0.21 0.80 -2.80
CA ALA A 33 -1.33 0.46 -1.94
C ALA A 33 -2.25 1.68 -1.70
N GLU A 34 -1.68 2.87 -1.53
CA GLU A 34 -2.44 4.12 -1.41
C GLU A 34 -3.24 4.43 -2.67
N VAL A 35 -2.64 4.28 -3.85
CA VAL A 35 -3.33 4.46 -5.13
C VAL A 35 -4.46 3.44 -5.31
N ALA A 36 -4.22 2.17 -4.99
CA ALA A 36 -5.25 1.13 -5.06
C ALA A 36 -6.42 1.42 -4.12
N MET A 37 -6.13 1.88 -2.90
CA MET A 37 -7.14 2.26 -1.93
C MET A 37 -7.99 3.43 -2.41
N GLU A 38 -7.37 4.50 -2.93
CA GLU A 38 -8.11 5.65 -3.48
C GLU A 38 -8.95 5.25 -4.70
N ALA A 39 -8.43 4.38 -5.57
CA ALA A 39 -9.20 3.85 -6.69
C ALA A 39 -10.43 3.06 -6.20
N CYS A 40 -10.30 2.26 -5.13
CA CYS A 40 -11.44 1.58 -4.54
C CYS A 40 -12.46 2.55 -3.95
N LYS A 41 -12.01 3.54 -3.17
CA LYS A 41 -12.87 4.61 -2.63
C LYS A 41 -13.64 5.31 -3.74
N GLN A 42 -13.00 5.58 -4.87
CA GLN A 42 -13.64 6.22 -6.02
C GLN A 42 -14.77 5.37 -6.62
N ARG A 43 -14.55 4.07 -6.80
CA ARG A 43 -15.57 3.14 -7.33
C ARG A 43 -16.82 3.05 -6.46
N HIS A 44 -16.65 3.24 -5.15
CA HIS A 44 -17.74 3.08 -4.17
C HIS A 44 -18.33 4.39 -3.64
N GLY A 45 -17.86 5.54 -4.13
CA GLY A 45 -18.34 6.86 -3.69
C GLY A 45 -17.90 7.22 -2.26
N LEU A 46 -16.73 6.77 -1.83
CA LEU A 46 -16.20 6.92 -0.47
C LEU A 46 -14.95 7.83 -0.42
N GLN A 47 -14.78 8.73 -1.40
CA GLN A 47 -13.55 9.52 -1.56
C GLN A 47 -13.28 10.44 -0.36
N THR A 48 -14.35 11.00 0.21
CA THR A 48 -14.31 11.90 1.38
C THR A 48 -14.27 11.15 2.70
N THR A 49 -14.53 9.85 2.70
CA THR A 49 -14.48 9.00 3.89
C THR A 49 -13.01 8.75 4.27
N PRO A 50 -12.60 9.02 5.53
CA PRO A 50 -11.25 8.71 5.99
C PRO A 50 -10.95 7.22 5.85
N THR A 51 -9.73 6.86 5.46
CA THR A 51 -9.32 5.45 5.38
C THR A 51 -9.21 4.85 6.79
N PRO A 52 -9.91 3.74 7.10
CA PRO A 52 -9.79 3.07 8.39
C PRO A 52 -8.35 2.69 8.71
N SER A 53 -7.97 2.75 10.00
CA SER A 53 -6.68 2.24 10.48
C SER A 53 -6.69 0.74 10.79
N THR A 54 -7.87 0.11 10.71
CA THR A 54 -8.10 -1.30 11.00
C THR A 54 -9.17 -1.85 10.08
N VAL A 55 -9.16 -3.17 9.97
CA VAL A 55 -10.07 -3.94 9.14
C VAL A 55 -11.12 -4.68 9.97
N ILE A 56 -11.09 -4.52 11.30
CA ILE A 56 -12.04 -5.12 12.25
C ILE A 56 -13.43 -4.51 12.03
N LEU A 57 -14.44 -5.35 11.80
CA LEU A 57 -15.83 -4.91 11.63
C LEU A 57 -16.53 -4.70 12.98
N ASP A 58 -16.40 -5.65 13.90
CA ASP A 58 -16.93 -5.55 15.26
C ASP A 58 -15.90 -4.89 16.17
N ASP A 59 -15.81 -3.56 16.06
CA ASP A 59 -14.90 -2.76 16.88
C ASP A 59 -15.53 -2.51 18.26
N PRO A 60 -14.92 -3.01 19.36
CA PRO A 60 -15.47 -2.88 20.70
C PRO A 60 -15.64 -1.42 21.14
N THR A 61 -14.88 -0.49 20.56
CA THR A 61 -15.01 0.94 20.89
C THR A 61 -16.30 1.56 20.34
N THR A 62 -16.89 0.95 19.31
CA THR A 62 -18.12 1.43 18.64
C THR A 62 -19.34 0.53 18.86
N ARG A 63 -19.14 -0.61 19.55
CA ARG A 63 -20.21 -1.59 19.80
C ARG A 63 -21.33 -0.96 20.62
N GLY A 64 -22.57 -1.16 20.18
CA GLY A 64 -23.77 -0.64 20.83
C GLY A 64 -24.03 0.86 20.63
N GLN A 65 -23.16 1.57 19.91
CA GLN A 65 -23.43 2.95 19.50
C GLN A 65 -24.45 3.01 18.36
N MET A 66 -25.20 4.11 18.29
CA MET A 66 -26.11 4.35 17.16
C MET A 66 -25.31 4.51 15.86
N LEU A 67 -25.73 3.80 14.81
CA LEU A 67 -25.08 3.87 13.51
C LEU A 67 -25.28 5.26 12.88
N THR A 68 -24.17 5.99 12.71
CA THR A 68 -24.16 7.27 11.98
C THR A 68 -23.80 7.05 10.50
N PRO A 69 -24.11 8.01 9.60
CA PRO A 69 -23.68 7.91 8.20
C PRO A 69 -22.17 7.74 8.04
N ALA A 70 -21.37 8.46 8.85
CA ALA A 70 -19.91 8.33 8.82
C ALA A 70 -19.46 6.91 9.22
N MET A 71 -20.07 6.31 10.24
CA MET A 71 -19.79 4.92 10.63
C MET A 71 -20.21 3.92 9.55
N ALA A 72 -21.35 4.16 8.89
CA ALA A 72 -21.80 3.34 7.78
C ALA A 72 -20.80 3.37 6.60
N ASP A 73 -20.26 4.54 6.26
CA ASP A 73 -19.25 4.67 5.21
C ASP A 73 -17.92 4.00 5.59
N GLN A 74 -17.50 4.11 6.86
CA GLN A 74 -16.34 3.37 7.38
C GLN A 74 -16.54 1.85 7.25
N LEU A 75 -17.71 1.33 7.64
CA LEU A 75 -18.05 -0.08 7.51
C LEU A 75 -18.10 -0.53 6.06
N ARG A 76 -18.73 0.26 5.18
CA ARG A 76 -18.73 0.03 3.73
C ARG A 76 -17.31 -0.06 3.19
N MET A 77 -16.42 0.84 3.60
CA MET A 77 -15.02 0.80 3.16
C MET A 77 -14.32 -0.49 3.63
N LYS A 78 -14.49 -0.89 4.89
CA LYS A 78 -13.92 -2.14 5.43
C LYS A 78 -14.39 -3.39 4.70
N VAL A 79 -15.58 -3.38 4.10
CA VAL A 79 -16.14 -4.50 3.35
C VAL A 79 -15.81 -4.41 1.86
N GLN A 80 -16.12 -3.28 1.21
CA GLN A 80 -16.02 -3.11 -0.23
C GLN A 80 -14.57 -2.94 -0.71
N CYS A 81 -13.70 -2.35 0.12
CA CYS A 81 -12.28 -2.13 -0.17
C CYS A 81 -11.37 -3.02 0.69
N ARG A 82 -11.86 -4.19 1.09
CA ARG A 82 -11.18 -5.02 2.09
C ARG A 82 -9.75 -5.39 1.69
N MET A 83 -9.56 -5.82 0.44
CA MET A 83 -8.26 -6.28 -0.05
C MET A 83 -7.26 -5.12 -0.12
N GLU A 84 -7.67 -3.99 -0.67
CA GLU A 84 -6.84 -2.78 -0.77
C GLU A 84 -6.51 -2.22 0.61
N LEU A 85 -7.45 -2.28 1.55
CA LEU A 85 -7.25 -1.84 2.93
C LEU A 85 -6.26 -2.73 3.67
N ASP A 86 -6.38 -4.06 3.58
CA ASP A 86 -5.41 -4.99 4.19
C ASP A 86 -3.99 -4.74 3.66
N GLU A 87 -3.84 -4.61 2.33
CA GLU A 87 -2.55 -4.33 1.69
C GLU A 87 -1.97 -2.98 2.14
N LEU A 88 -2.79 -1.93 2.23
CA LEU A 88 -2.36 -0.62 2.70
C LEU A 88 -1.87 -0.67 4.15
N LEU A 89 -2.58 -1.37 5.04
CA LEU A 89 -2.18 -1.49 6.43
C LEU A 89 -0.88 -2.30 6.59
N GLU A 90 -0.70 -3.37 5.82
CA GLU A 90 0.56 -4.11 5.79
C GLU A 90 1.72 -3.30 5.19
N ALA A 91 1.48 -2.57 4.10
CA ALA A 91 2.49 -1.73 3.48
C ALA A 91 2.95 -0.60 4.42
N ARG A 92 2.02 -0.01 5.20
CA ARG A 92 2.34 0.97 6.25
C ARG A 92 3.23 0.37 7.34
N ARG A 93 2.92 -0.85 7.83
CA ARG A 93 3.76 -1.56 8.81
C ARG A 93 5.16 -1.82 8.25
N GLY A 94 5.26 -2.31 7.01
CA GLY A 94 6.54 -2.58 6.36
C GLY A 94 7.38 -1.32 6.12
N ALA A 95 6.75 -0.19 5.76
CA ALA A 95 7.44 1.08 5.58
C ALA A 95 7.90 1.72 6.90
N ALA A 96 7.18 1.49 8.01
CA ALA A 96 7.58 1.93 9.33
C ALA A 96 8.76 1.10 9.89
N ALA A 97 8.82 -0.20 9.59
CA ALA A 97 9.90 -1.09 10.04
C ALA A 97 11.23 -0.89 9.28
N GLY A 98 11.21 -0.19 8.15
CA GLY A 98 12.40 0.12 7.36
C GLY A 98 13.04 1.49 7.66
N GLN A 99 12.54 2.19 8.67
CA GLN A 99 13.09 3.45 9.21
C GLN A 99 13.92 3.17 10.45
#